data_AF-A0A7L3WDI9-F1
#
_entry.id   AF-A0A7L3WDI9-F1
#
_cell.length_a   1.000
_cell.length_b   1.000
_cell.length_c   1.000
_cell.angle_alpha   90.00
_cell.angle_beta   90.00
_cell.angle_gamma   90.00
#
_symmetry.space_group_name_H-M   'P 1'
#
loop_
_entity.id
_entity.type
_entity.pdbx_description
1 polymer ?
#
loop_
_entity_poly.entity_id
_entity_poly.type
_entity_poly.pdbx_seq_one_letter_code
_entity_poly.pdbx_strand_id
1 'polypeptide(L)'
;GVPASEKIAEKDLKNMEKYQAKIKKVGNSKCVDPAVIAGIISRESHAGAVLKDGWGDHGNAFGLMQVDKRYHKIVGSWDSEEHLAQGTEILCGMIKEIQKKFPTWTKEQQLKGGISAYNAGPNNVQTYNGMDIGTTHNDYANDVVARAKFYKRNGY
;
A
#
# COMPACT_ATOMS: atom_id res chain seq x y z
N GLY A 1 5.22 16.17 2.38
CA GLY A 1 6.40 16.18 1.48
C GLY A 1 7.40 15.11 1.92
N VAL A 2 8.37 14.75 1.07
CA VAL A 2 9.24 13.56 1.27
C VAL A 2 9.85 13.44 2.68
N PRO A 3 10.46 14.47 3.29
CA PRO A 3 11.04 14.34 4.64
C PRO A 3 10.02 13.96 5.72
N ALA A 4 8.78 14.43 5.60
CA ALA A 4 7.71 14.09 6.54
C ALA A 4 7.28 12.62 6.37
N SER A 5 7.15 12.14 5.12
CA SER A 5 6.84 10.75 4.82
C SER A 5 7.91 9.80 5.40
N GLU A 6 9.19 10.11 5.19
CA GLU A 6 10.29 9.32 5.75
C GLU A 6 10.30 9.35 7.28
N LYS A 7 10.00 10.51 7.90
CA LYS A 7 9.90 10.61 9.37
C LYS A 7 8.75 9.79 9.95
N ILE A 8 7.63 9.68 9.23
CA ILE A 8 6.52 8.81 9.63
C ILE A 8 6.93 7.34 9.48
N ALA A 9 7.52 6.96 8.35
CA ALA A 9 7.98 5.59 8.11
C ALA A 9 9.02 5.13 9.15
N GLU A 10 9.91 6.04 9.58
CA GLU A 10 10.87 5.82 10.67
C GLU A 10 10.17 5.52 12.00
N LYS A 11 9.12 6.27 12.36
CA LYS A 11 8.33 6.02 13.58
C LYS A 11 7.64 4.67 13.56
N ASP A 12 7.18 4.24 12.39
CA ASP A 12 6.50 2.96 12.20
C ASP A 12 7.47 1.76 12.14
N LEU A 13 8.76 2.00 11.89
CA LEU A 13 9.76 0.96 11.61
C LEU A 13 9.79 -0.15 12.65
N LYS A 14 9.83 0.21 13.94
CA LYS A 14 9.86 -0.77 15.05
C LYS A 14 8.63 -1.67 15.07
N ASN A 15 7.46 -1.15 14.70
CA ASN A 15 6.25 -1.98 14.59
C ASN A 15 6.26 -2.80 13.31
N MET A 16 6.78 -2.25 12.22
CA MET A 16 6.89 -2.92 10.93
C MET A 16 7.80 -4.16 10.99
N GLU A 17 8.89 -4.11 11.77
CA GLU A 17 9.86 -5.21 11.94
C GLU A 17 9.20 -6.54 12.35
N LYS A 18 8.11 -6.48 13.12
CA LYS A 18 7.32 -7.65 13.54
C LYS A 18 6.78 -8.46 12.36
N TYR A 19 6.58 -7.80 11.21
CA TYR A 19 5.96 -8.37 10.01
C TYR A 19 6.95 -8.49 8.85
N GLN A 20 8.21 -8.05 9.01
CA GLN A 20 9.18 -7.97 7.92
C GLN A 20 9.36 -9.29 7.17
N ALA A 21 9.45 -10.41 7.88
CA ALA A 21 9.59 -11.74 7.26
C ALA A 21 8.37 -12.10 6.39
N LYS A 22 7.14 -11.86 6.88
CA LYS A 22 5.90 -12.10 6.14
C LYS A 22 5.81 -11.17 4.92
N ILE A 23 6.12 -9.88 5.09
CA ILE A 23 6.13 -8.88 4.02
C ILE A 23 7.08 -9.28 2.89
N LYS A 24 8.32 -9.67 3.22
CA LYS A 24 9.30 -10.15 2.24
C LYS A 24 8.83 -11.41 1.52
N LYS A 25 8.29 -12.38 2.25
CA LYS A 25 7.80 -13.63 1.68
C LYS A 25 6.67 -13.38 0.68
N VAL A 26 5.68 -12.56 1.07
CA VAL A 26 4.55 -12.18 0.19
C VAL A 26 5.04 -11.40 -1.02
N GLY A 27 5.87 -10.37 -0.81
CA GLY A 27 6.42 -9.55 -1.89
C GLY A 27 7.14 -10.40 -2.94
N ASN A 28 8.03 -11.30 -2.50
CA ASN A 28 8.72 -12.23 -3.39
C ASN A 28 7.75 -13.16 -4.14
N SER A 29 6.73 -13.70 -3.47
CA SER A 29 5.75 -14.61 -4.08
C SER A 29 4.85 -13.94 -5.13
N LYS A 30 4.60 -12.63 -5.00
CA LYS A 30 3.73 -11.86 -5.89
C LYS A 30 4.53 -10.95 -6.86
N CYS A 31 5.86 -11.03 -6.85
CA CYS A 31 6.76 -10.16 -7.61
C CYS A 31 6.53 -8.66 -7.36
N VAL A 32 6.28 -8.28 -6.11
CA VAL A 32 6.14 -6.89 -5.65
C VAL A 32 7.28 -6.58 -4.69
N ASP A 33 7.96 -5.45 -4.88
CA ASP A 33 9.03 -5.01 -3.99
C ASP A 33 8.47 -4.91 -2.54
N PRO A 34 9.03 -5.65 -1.56
CA PRO A 34 8.47 -5.68 -0.21
C PRO A 34 8.44 -4.31 0.46
N ALA A 35 9.31 -3.37 0.05
CA ALA A 35 9.29 -2.01 0.53
C ALA A 35 8.01 -1.24 0.11
N VAL A 36 7.39 -1.58 -1.03
CA VAL A 36 6.10 -1.03 -1.45
C VAL A 36 4.98 -1.50 -0.52
N ILE A 37 4.99 -2.80 -0.18
CA ILE A 37 4.03 -3.37 0.77
C ILE A 37 4.18 -2.70 2.15
N ALA A 38 5.40 -2.54 2.65
CA ALA A 38 5.68 -1.82 3.89
C ALA A 38 5.23 -0.35 3.83
N GLY A 39 5.45 0.34 2.71
CA GLY A 39 4.98 1.71 2.49
C GLY A 39 3.46 1.85 2.60
N ILE A 40 2.72 0.91 2.01
CA ILE A 40 1.25 0.84 2.10
C ILE A 40 0.82 0.56 3.54
N ILE A 41 1.39 -0.44 4.21
CA ILE A 41 1.05 -0.78 5.61
C ILE A 41 1.27 0.42 6.54
N SER A 42 2.37 1.15 6.37
CA SER A 42 2.65 2.37 7.15
C SER A 42 1.59 3.44 6.90
N ARG A 43 1.20 3.66 5.64
CA ARG A 43 0.16 4.63 5.29
C ARG A 43 -1.22 4.25 5.81
N GLU A 44 -1.57 2.97 5.71
CA GLU A 44 -2.90 2.46 6.02
C GLU A 44 -3.14 2.28 7.52
N SER A 45 -2.16 1.77 8.26
CA SER A 45 -2.38 1.32 9.62
C SER A 45 -1.29 1.69 10.62
N HIS A 46 -0.27 2.44 10.20
CA HIS A 46 0.93 2.67 11.02
C HIS A 46 1.48 1.35 11.59
N ALA A 47 1.57 0.32 10.72
CA ALA A 47 1.92 -1.05 11.10
C ALA A 47 1.05 -1.63 12.23
N GLY A 48 -0.26 -1.37 12.15
CA GLY A 48 -1.26 -1.83 13.11
C GLY A 48 -1.50 -0.91 14.31
N ALA A 49 -0.70 0.14 14.52
CA ALA A 49 -0.78 0.98 15.72
C ALA A 49 -2.10 1.74 15.88
N VAL A 50 -2.83 1.99 14.79
CA VAL A 50 -4.12 2.71 14.81
C VAL A 50 -5.34 1.78 14.69
N LEU A 51 -5.13 0.47 14.64
CA LEU A 51 -6.22 -0.50 14.45
C LEU A 51 -6.82 -0.92 15.78
N LYS A 52 -8.13 -1.19 15.78
CA LYS A 52 -8.85 -1.83 16.89
C LYS A 52 -9.30 -3.22 16.46
N ASP A 53 -8.71 -4.26 17.04
CA ASP A 53 -8.97 -5.66 16.68
C ASP A 53 -8.83 -5.93 15.17
N GLY A 54 -7.86 -5.26 14.54
CA GLY A 54 -7.61 -5.34 13.10
C GLY A 54 -8.46 -4.42 12.24
N TRP A 55 -9.41 -3.68 12.80
CA TRP A 55 -10.30 -2.80 12.04
C TRP A 55 -9.86 -1.35 12.08
N GLY A 56 -9.99 -0.68 10.93
CA GLY A 56 -9.89 0.76 10.74
C GLY A 56 -11.03 1.28 9.87
N ASP A 57 -10.93 2.54 9.42
CA ASP A 57 -11.97 3.24 8.63
C ASP A 57 -13.41 2.97 9.11
N HIS A 58 -13.71 3.32 10.36
CA HIS A 58 -15.04 3.12 10.96
C HIS A 58 -15.56 1.67 10.88
N GLY A 59 -14.65 0.69 10.81
CA GLY A 59 -14.97 -0.73 10.71
C GLY A 59 -15.17 -1.26 9.29
N ASN A 60 -14.82 -0.50 8.25
CA ASN A 60 -14.91 -0.95 6.85
C ASN A 60 -13.63 -1.63 6.36
N ALA A 61 -12.48 -1.18 6.84
CA ALA A 61 -11.19 -1.66 6.38
C ALA A 61 -10.52 -2.58 7.39
N PHE A 62 -9.93 -3.66 6.91
CA PHE A 62 -9.38 -4.74 7.74
C PHE A 62 -7.88 -4.94 7.54
N GLY A 63 -7.19 -5.17 8.65
CA GLY A 63 -5.80 -5.59 8.77
C GLY A 63 -4.75 -4.57 8.31
N LEU A 64 -3.50 -5.03 8.28
CA LEU A 64 -2.32 -4.17 8.07
C LEU A 64 -2.39 -3.34 6.77
N MET A 65 -2.92 -3.93 5.69
CA MET A 65 -3.13 -3.26 4.39
C MET A 65 -4.55 -2.71 4.17
N GLN A 66 -5.40 -2.70 5.21
CA GLN A 66 -6.74 -2.08 5.20
C GLN A 66 -7.62 -2.49 4.01
N VAL A 67 -7.78 -3.80 3.81
CA VAL A 67 -8.66 -4.34 2.77
C VAL A 67 -10.12 -4.00 3.10
N ASP A 68 -10.81 -3.35 2.16
CA ASP A 68 -12.19 -2.91 2.33
C ASP A 68 -13.19 -4.06 2.18
N LYS A 69 -13.90 -4.38 3.28
CA LYS A 69 -14.88 -5.47 3.33
C LYS A 69 -16.11 -5.26 2.42
N ARG A 70 -16.36 -4.02 2.00
CA ARG A 70 -17.51 -3.68 1.13
C ARG A 70 -17.30 -4.22 -0.30
N TYR A 71 -16.04 -4.40 -0.70
CA TYR A 71 -15.66 -4.84 -2.05
C TYR A 71 -14.97 -6.20 -2.08
N HIS A 72 -14.46 -6.67 -0.93
CA HIS A 72 -13.69 -7.91 -0.84
C HIS A 72 -14.14 -8.79 0.33
N LYS A 73 -14.15 -10.10 0.12
CA LYS A 73 -14.26 -11.07 1.21
C LYS A 73 -12.93 -11.14 1.95
N ILE A 74 -12.91 -10.81 3.24
CA ILE A 74 -11.71 -10.85 4.07
C ILE A 74 -11.18 -12.28 4.25
N VAL A 75 -9.85 -12.43 4.21
CA VAL A 75 -9.16 -13.71 4.50
C VAL A 75 -8.05 -13.53 5.53
N GLY A 76 -7.83 -14.56 6.35
CA GLY A 76 -6.78 -14.57 7.37
C GLY A 76 -7.05 -13.71 8.60
N SER A 77 -6.09 -13.67 9.53
CA SER A 77 -6.07 -12.69 10.61
C SER A 77 -5.54 -11.34 10.09
N TRP A 78 -5.84 -10.26 10.81
CA TRP A 78 -5.52 -8.89 10.44
C TRP A 78 -4.03 -8.61 10.15
N ASP A 79 -3.14 -9.46 10.68
CA ASP A 79 -1.67 -9.40 10.57
C ASP A 79 -1.06 -10.68 9.96
N SER A 80 -1.89 -11.55 9.36
CA SER A 80 -1.48 -12.81 8.77
C SER A 80 -0.78 -12.66 7.42
N GLU A 81 -0.08 -13.72 7.01
CA GLU A 81 0.51 -13.78 5.66
C GLU A 81 -0.59 -13.80 4.59
N GLU A 82 -1.70 -14.48 4.85
CA GLU A 82 -2.87 -14.56 4.00
C GLU A 82 -3.48 -13.17 3.75
N HIS A 83 -3.59 -12.34 4.80
CA HIS A 83 -4.06 -10.96 4.68
C HIS A 83 -3.11 -10.10 3.85
N LEU A 84 -1.80 -10.20 4.09
CA LEU A 84 -0.81 -9.48 3.29
C LEU A 84 -0.82 -9.92 1.83
N ALA A 85 -0.98 -11.22 1.57
CA ALA A 85 -1.12 -11.76 0.22
C ALA A 85 -2.38 -11.23 -0.48
N GLN A 86 -3.50 -11.12 0.23
CA GLN A 86 -4.74 -10.54 -0.29
C GLN A 86 -4.56 -9.06 -0.66
N GLY A 87 -4.06 -8.22 0.25
CA GLY A 87 -3.83 -6.81 -0.03
C GLY A 87 -2.86 -6.59 -1.19
N THR A 88 -1.80 -7.39 -1.26
CA THR A 88 -0.83 -7.34 -2.36
C THR A 88 -1.45 -7.77 -3.69
N GLU A 89 -2.35 -8.76 -3.70
CA GLU A 89 -3.07 -9.19 -4.90
C GLU A 89 -4.03 -8.12 -5.42
N ILE A 90 -4.73 -7.42 -4.53
CA ILE A 90 -5.56 -6.26 -4.89
C ILE A 90 -4.68 -5.18 -5.54
N LEU A 91 -3.53 -4.86 -4.94
CA LEU A 91 -2.56 -3.92 -5.52
C LEU A 91 -2.09 -4.37 -6.92
N CYS A 92 -1.75 -5.64 -7.10
CA CYS A 92 -1.39 -6.18 -8.43
C CYS A 92 -2.53 -6.00 -9.44
N GLY A 93 -3.78 -6.19 -9.02
CA GLY A 93 -4.95 -5.91 -9.83
C GLY A 93 -5.02 -4.43 -10.26
N MET A 94 -4.83 -3.51 -9.31
CA MET A 94 -4.80 -2.07 -9.60
C MET A 94 -3.68 -1.68 -10.57
N ILE A 95 -2.48 -2.24 -10.39
CA ILE A 95 -1.35 -2.01 -11.30
C ILE A 95 -1.70 -2.49 -12.71
N LYS A 96 -2.32 -3.68 -12.86
CA LYS A 96 -2.72 -4.21 -14.18
C LYS A 96 -3.76 -3.32 -14.86
N GLU A 97 -4.75 -2.81 -14.13
CA GLU A 97 -5.73 -1.87 -14.66
C GLU A 97 -5.07 -0.57 -15.16
N ILE A 98 -4.11 -0.03 -14.40
CA ILE A 98 -3.35 1.16 -14.80
C ILE A 98 -2.44 0.89 -16.00
N GLN A 99 -1.80 -0.28 -16.08
CA GLN A 99 -1.01 -0.69 -17.24
C GLN A 99 -1.86 -0.73 -18.52
N LYS A 100 -3.09 -1.26 -18.42
CA LYS A 100 -4.04 -1.30 -19.54
C LYS A 100 -4.53 0.10 -19.92
N LYS A 101 -4.83 0.95 -18.92
CA LYS A 101 -5.34 2.31 -19.13
C LYS A 101 -4.30 3.25 -19.72
N PHE A 102 -3.04 3.11 -19.33
CA PHE A 102 -1.93 3.96 -19.76
C PHE A 102 -0.74 3.12 -20.28
N PRO A 103 -0.87 2.49 -21.46
CA PRO A 103 0.17 1.60 -21.99
C PRO A 103 1.47 2.32 -22.36
N THR A 104 1.43 3.64 -22.55
CA THR A 104 2.60 4.48 -22.89
C THR A 104 3.39 4.94 -21.66
N TRP A 105 2.85 4.76 -20.45
CA TRP A 105 3.58 5.07 -19.21
C TRP A 105 4.70 4.06 -18.96
N THR A 106 5.78 4.51 -18.31
CA THR A 106 6.82 3.59 -17.85
C THR A 106 6.30 2.65 -16.77
N LYS A 107 7.03 1.56 -16.48
CA LYS A 107 6.65 0.62 -15.42
C LYS A 107 6.59 1.28 -14.05
N GLU A 108 7.48 2.23 -13.77
CA GLU A 108 7.50 3.02 -12.53
C GLU A 108 6.28 3.94 -12.43
N GLN A 109 5.89 4.57 -13.55
CA GLN A 109 4.69 5.41 -13.60
C GLN A 109 3.42 4.57 -13.40
N GLN A 110 3.35 3.39 -14.03
CA GLN A 110 2.25 2.44 -13.88
C GLN A 110 2.17 1.89 -12.45
N LEU A 111 3.32 1.58 -11.83
CA LEU A 111 3.39 1.18 -10.42
C LEU A 111 2.84 2.28 -9.51
N LYS A 112 3.29 3.53 -9.69
CA LYS A 112 2.80 4.66 -8.89
C LYS A 112 1.30 4.90 -9.09
N GLY A 113 0.81 4.81 -10.33
CA GLY A 113 -0.62 4.88 -10.63
C GLY A 113 -1.41 3.75 -9.96
N GLY A 114 -0.89 2.52 -9.94
CA GLY A 114 -1.50 1.38 -9.27
C GLY A 114 -1.60 1.57 -7.75
N ILE A 115 -0.57 2.17 -7.13
CA ILE A 115 -0.61 2.55 -5.71
C ILE A 115 -1.69 3.62 -5.47
N SER A 116 -1.80 4.62 -6.34
CA SER A 116 -2.85 5.66 -6.22
C SER A 116 -4.26 5.04 -6.35
N ALA A 117 -4.43 4.15 -7.32
CA ALA A 117 -5.65 3.41 -7.56
C ALA A 117 -6.01 2.43 -6.43
N TYR A 118 -5.05 1.97 -5.62
CA TYR A 118 -5.34 1.17 -4.43
C TYR A 118 -6.23 1.92 -3.43
N ASN A 119 -6.07 3.25 -3.33
CA ASN A 119 -6.88 4.10 -2.45
C ASN A 119 -8.18 4.61 -3.10
N ALA A 120 -8.10 5.09 -4.36
CA ALA A 120 -9.22 5.81 -4.99
C ALA A 120 -9.80 5.11 -6.24
N GLY A 121 -9.33 3.90 -6.55
CA GLY A 121 -9.71 3.15 -7.74
C GLY A 121 -9.05 3.66 -9.04
N PRO A 122 -9.03 2.83 -10.10
CA PRO A 122 -8.35 3.15 -11.37
C PRO A 122 -9.02 4.28 -12.15
N ASN A 123 -10.30 4.56 -11.86
CA ASN A 123 -11.03 5.67 -12.48
C ASN A 123 -10.56 7.03 -11.97
N ASN A 124 -9.99 7.12 -10.76
CA ASN A 124 -9.43 8.38 -10.26
C ASN A 124 -8.15 8.78 -11.01
N VAL A 125 -7.33 7.80 -11.41
CA VAL A 125 -6.05 8.05 -12.07
C VAL A 125 -6.27 8.47 -13.53
N GLN A 126 -6.19 9.76 -13.81
CA GLN A 126 -6.43 10.32 -15.16
C GLN A 126 -5.14 10.82 -15.84
N THR A 127 -4.21 11.38 -15.07
CA THR A 127 -2.90 11.84 -15.58
C THR A 127 -1.80 11.47 -14.59
N TYR A 128 -0.55 11.43 -15.05
CA TYR A 128 0.57 11.07 -14.17
C TYR A 128 0.78 12.11 -13.05
N ASN A 129 0.73 13.40 -13.39
CA ASN A 129 0.97 14.47 -12.42
C ASN A 129 -0.23 14.71 -11.49
N GLY A 130 -1.44 14.38 -11.92
CA GLY A 130 -2.67 14.58 -11.15
C GLY A 130 -3.23 13.33 -10.48
N MET A 131 -2.53 12.19 -10.52
CA MET A 131 -3.11 10.88 -10.10
C MET A 131 -3.64 10.86 -8.67
N ASP A 132 -2.99 11.60 -7.76
CA ASP A 132 -3.35 11.62 -6.35
C ASP A 132 -4.45 12.64 -6.03
N ILE A 133 -4.83 13.54 -6.94
CA ILE A 133 -5.97 14.44 -6.72
C ILE A 133 -7.23 13.57 -6.57
N GLY A 134 -7.92 13.65 -5.43
CA GLY A 134 -9.06 12.80 -5.08
C GLY A 134 -8.73 11.60 -4.19
N THR A 135 -7.44 11.25 -4.03
CA THR A 135 -7.03 10.28 -3.00
C THR A 135 -7.13 10.89 -1.60
N THR A 136 -7.11 10.07 -0.55
CA THR A 136 -7.05 10.56 0.84
C THR A 136 -5.88 11.56 0.99
N HIS A 137 -6.18 12.78 1.42
CA HIS A 137 -5.25 13.92 1.55
C HIS A 137 -4.56 14.38 0.26
N ASN A 138 -5.03 13.92 -0.92
CA ASN A 138 -4.48 14.24 -2.24
C ASN A 138 -2.99 13.88 -2.43
N ASP A 139 -2.49 12.88 -1.71
CA ASP A 139 -1.06 12.56 -1.69
C ASP A 139 -0.72 11.05 -1.58
N TYR A 140 -1.71 10.16 -1.72
CA TYR A 140 -1.56 8.76 -1.30
C TYR A 140 -0.36 8.06 -1.94
N ALA A 141 -0.24 8.04 -3.26
CA ALA A 141 0.88 7.36 -3.92
C ALA A 141 2.21 8.09 -3.72
N ASN A 142 2.21 9.42 -3.71
CA ASN A 142 3.41 10.21 -3.43
C ASN A 142 3.99 9.90 -2.04
N ASP A 143 3.14 9.85 -1.02
CA ASP A 143 3.55 9.52 0.34
C ASP A 143 3.99 8.06 0.45
N VAL A 144 3.19 7.10 -0.05
CA VAL A 144 3.55 5.67 -0.04
C VAL A 144 4.89 5.42 -0.71
N VAL A 145 5.16 6.02 -1.88
CA VAL A 145 6.45 5.84 -2.57
C VAL A 145 7.61 6.42 -1.76
N ALA A 146 7.43 7.56 -1.08
CA ALA A 146 8.45 8.11 -0.21
C ALA A 146 8.74 7.19 1.00
N ARG A 147 7.69 6.65 1.64
CA ARG A 147 7.83 5.67 2.72
C ARG A 147 8.48 4.37 2.25
N ALA A 148 8.10 3.88 1.07
CA ALA A 148 8.70 2.69 0.47
C ALA A 148 10.20 2.87 0.21
N LYS A 149 10.62 4.03 -0.31
CA LYS A 149 12.06 4.34 -0.47
C LYS A 149 12.82 4.30 0.86
N PHE A 150 12.20 4.77 1.95
CA PHE A 150 12.77 4.63 3.28
C PHE A 150 12.90 3.15 3.68
N TYR A 151 11.83 2.35 3.58
CA TYR A 151 11.87 0.93 3.94
C TYR A 151 12.88 0.13 3.12
N LYS A 152 13.03 0.44 1.83
CA LYS A 152 14.03 -0.19 0.97
C LYS A 152 15.46 0.00 1.47
N ARG A 153 15.79 1.19 2.00
CA ARG A 153 17.10 1.47 2.62
C ARG A 153 17.27 0.79 3.99
N ASN A 154 16.17 0.33 4.59
CA ASN A 154 16.15 -0.36 5.89
C ASN A 154 15.87 -1.87 5.72
N GLY A 155 16.21 -2.42 4.55
CA GLY A 155 16.23 -3.85 4.31
C GLY A 155 14.86 -4.49 4.11
N TYR A 156 13.87 -3.76 3.60
CA TYR A 156 12.64 -4.33 3.03
C TYR A 156 12.82 -4.58 1.54
#